data_AF-A0A935NUE4-F1
#
_entry.id   AF-A0A935NUE4-F1
#
_cell.length_a   1.000
_cell.length_b   1.000
_cell.length_c   1.000
_cell.angle_alpha   90.00
_cell.angle_beta   90.00
_cell.angle_gamma   90.00
#
_symmetry.space_group_name_H-M   'P 1'
#
loop_
_entity.id
_entity.type
_entity.pdbx_description
1 polymer ?
#
loop_
_entity_poly.entity_id
_entity_poly.type
_entity_poly.pdbx_seq_one_letter_code
_entity_poly.pdbx_strand_id
1 'polypeptide(L)'
;MELCRKEGLSPAQAECILAAKTDADLSAVRSCAAIAAQKPGWLALPPTEQETAAVAQAMSPAVGPVTSPLSYRQLVGSPSGTCGLLESGGLQCWGQRVDVPSGTFAQVGWRWHLCGLDEAGKLTCAPHFAGEDLAFLPAEPLATFAEGMFHGCGIVKASGALICWSKEGWSGDGGEVKLPAGKFVQVASGTGFTCALGADGKVSCFGPQAPPPPKGLFRALAAADKAACGVGKDGALTCWGEGPQKEALAPQGSFKDVSCAPRHCCALAEEGTVTCWGDRDSGQTVAPAVKATTVMAAAGHSCASGPEGTVCWGGNQLGQTAVPKVAGEHAFTAAP
;
A
#
# COMPACT_ATOMS: atom_id res chain seq x y z
N MET A 1 -10.11 26.55 -19.25
CA MET A 1 -10.81 27.85 -19.14
C MET A 1 -12.02 27.80 -18.24
N GLU A 2 -13.03 26.98 -18.54
CA GLU A 2 -14.29 26.95 -17.79
C GLU A 2 -14.09 26.53 -16.32
N LEU A 3 -13.27 25.50 -16.08
CA LEU A 3 -12.86 25.10 -14.73
C LEU A 3 -12.15 26.24 -13.98
N CYS A 4 -11.22 26.95 -14.62
CA CYS A 4 -10.52 28.09 -14.01
C CYS A 4 -11.49 29.20 -13.58
N ARG A 5 -12.53 29.49 -14.38
CA ARG A 5 -13.55 30.49 -14.02
C ARG A 5 -14.40 30.04 -12.82
N LYS A 6 -14.79 28.77 -12.79
CA LYS A 6 -15.59 28.19 -11.70
C LYS A 6 -14.87 28.28 -10.35
N GLU A 7 -13.54 28.17 -10.38
CA GLU A 7 -12.66 28.24 -9.22
C GLU A 7 -12.19 29.68 -8.90
N GLY A 8 -12.72 30.70 -9.57
CA GLY A 8 -12.43 32.11 -9.29
C GLY A 8 -11.05 32.61 -9.76
N LEU A 9 -10.37 31.90 -10.67
CA LEU A 9 -9.08 32.32 -11.20
C LEU A 9 -9.26 33.52 -12.15
N SER A 10 -8.33 34.47 -12.07
CA SER A 10 -8.22 35.56 -13.02
C SER A 10 -7.90 35.05 -14.44
N PRO A 11 -8.27 35.80 -15.49
CA PRO A 11 -7.91 35.47 -16.87
C PRO A 11 -6.40 35.22 -17.06
N ALA A 12 -5.55 36.02 -16.41
CA ALA A 12 -4.10 35.87 -16.47
C ALA A 12 -3.59 34.56 -15.83
N GLN A 13 -4.19 34.12 -14.72
CA GLN A 13 -3.87 32.81 -14.13
C GLN A 13 -4.31 31.66 -15.05
N ALA A 14 -5.50 31.77 -15.65
CA ALA A 14 -6.02 30.76 -16.57
C ALA A 14 -5.16 30.64 -17.83
N GLU A 15 -4.69 31.77 -18.38
CA GLU A 15 -3.77 31.80 -19.52
C GLU A 15 -2.43 31.14 -19.19
N CYS A 16 -1.85 31.42 -18.02
CA CYS A 16 -0.61 30.77 -17.58
C CYS A 16 -0.73 29.25 -17.47
N ILE A 17 -1.84 28.74 -16.92
CA ILE A 17 -2.07 27.30 -16.78
C ILE A 17 -2.27 26.64 -18.15
N LEU A 18 -3.00 27.29 -19.06
CA LEU A 18 -3.34 26.73 -20.38
C LEU A 18 -2.24 26.90 -21.42
N ALA A 19 -1.26 27.77 -21.18
CA ALA A 19 -0.06 27.87 -21.99
C ALA A 19 0.82 26.61 -21.88
N ALA A 20 0.70 25.84 -20.79
CA ALA A 20 1.42 24.58 -20.63
C ALA A 20 0.75 23.45 -21.40
N LYS A 21 1.39 23.01 -22.48
CA LYS A 21 0.90 21.92 -23.36
C LYS A 21 1.70 20.64 -23.17
N THR A 22 2.85 20.72 -22.50
CA THR A 22 3.78 19.62 -22.23
C THR A 22 4.35 19.74 -20.82
N ASP A 23 4.95 18.67 -20.30
CA ASP A 23 5.61 18.67 -18.98
C ASP A 23 6.78 19.68 -18.90
N ALA A 24 7.43 19.99 -20.02
CA ALA A 24 8.48 21.01 -20.11
C ALA A 24 7.96 22.43 -19.84
N ASP A 25 6.68 22.68 -20.16
CA ASP A 25 6.05 23.99 -20.01
C ASP A 25 5.63 24.27 -18.55
N LEU A 26 5.67 23.27 -17.66
CA LEU A 26 5.31 23.43 -16.24
C LEU A 26 6.28 24.36 -15.49
N SER A 27 7.51 24.52 -16.00
CA SER A 27 8.45 25.54 -15.55
C SER A 27 7.95 26.96 -15.80
N ALA A 28 7.30 27.20 -16.95
CA ALA A 28 6.71 28.48 -17.30
C ALA A 28 5.50 28.82 -16.40
N VAL A 29 4.71 27.80 -16.03
CA VAL A 29 3.59 27.95 -15.07
C VAL A 29 4.10 28.39 -13.70
N ARG A 30 5.23 27.87 -13.23
CA ARG A 30 5.87 28.29 -11.97
C ARG A 30 6.35 29.73 -12.02
N SER A 31 6.94 30.16 -13.14
CA SER A 31 7.46 31.52 -13.30
C SER A 31 6.39 32.57 -13.60
N CYS A 32 5.13 32.17 -13.77
CA CYS A 32 4.05 33.11 -14.03
C CYS A 32 3.74 33.96 -12.78
N ALA A 33 3.88 35.28 -12.92
CA ALA A 33 3.62 36.24 -11.84
C ALA A 33 2.21 36.12 -11.24
N ALA A 34 1.20 35.82 -12.06
CA ALA A 34 -0.19 35.68 -11.62
C ALA A 34 -0.41 34.43 -10.75
N ILE A 35 0.37 33.36 -10.97
CA ILE A 35 0.36 32.14 -10.16
C ILE A 35 1.19 32.34 -8.88
N ALA A 36 2.32 33.04 -8.98
CA ALA A 36 3.17 33.36 -7.83
C ALA A 36 2.47 34.25 -6.78
N ALA A 37 1.60 35.17 -7.23
CA ALA A 37 0.84 36.04 -6.34
C ALA A 37 -0.25 35.29 -5.55
N GLN A 38 -0.92 34.31 -6.19
CA GLN A 38 -1.93 33.47 -5.55
C GLN A 38 -2.05 32.16 -6.31
N LYS A 39 -1.51 31.10 -5.72
CA LYS A 39 -1.54 29.75 -6.30
C LYS A 39 -2.86 29.05 -5.93
N PRO A 40 -3.64 28.54 -6.91
CA PRO A 40 -4.82 27.73 -6.62
C PRO A 40 -4.42 26.47 -5.84
N GLY A 41 -5.20 26.11 -4.81
CA GLY A 41 -4.89 24.94 -3.96
C GLY A 41 -4.87 23.60 -4.69
N TRP A 42 -5.58 23.48 -5.82
CA TRP A 42 -5.64 22.28 -6.64
C TRP A 42 -4.51 22.19 -7.69
N LEU A 43 -3.74 23.26 -7.92
CA LEU A 43 -2.68 23.28 -8.92
C LEU A 43 -1.39 22.65 -8.37
N ALA A 44 -1.22 21.34 -8.56
CA ALA A 44 0.03 20.64 -8.23
C ALA A 44 1.03 20.78 -9.38
N LEU A 45 2.27 21.18 -9.07
CA LEU A 45 3.37 21.25 -10.04
C LEU A 45 4.45 20.25 -9.59
N PRO A 46 5.00 19.41 -10.50
CA PRO A 46 6.01 18.42 -10.14
C PRO A 46 7.27 19.12 -9.62
N PRO A 47 7.89 18.67 -8.52
CA PRO A 47 9.00 19.37 -7.84
C PRO A 47 10.17 19.64 -8.79
N THR A 48 10.84 20.79 -8.66
CA THR A 48 12.03 21.08 -9.48
C THR A 48 13.15 20.09 -9.19
N GLU A 49 14.09 19.99 -10.10
CA GLU A 49 15.34 19.24 -9.88
C GLU A 49 16.09 19.75 -8.63
N GLN A 50 16.03 21.05 -8.39
CA GLN A 50 16.66 21.71 -7.24
C GLN A 50 15.90 21.46 -5.91
N GLU A 51 14.56 21.45 -5.93
CA GLU A 51 13.71 21.05 -4.79
C GLU A 51 13.89 19.57 -4.48
N THR A 52 14.00 18.74 -5.52
CA THR A 52 14.29 17.31 -5.40
C THR A 52 15.67 17.08 -4.81
N ALA A 53 16.68 17.84 -5.25
CA ALA A 53 18.04 17.78 -4.72
C ALA A 53 18.16 18.34 -3.29
N ALA A 54 17.44 19.41 -2.96
CA ALA A 54 17.41 20.00 -1.61
C ALA A 54 16.71 19.08 -0.61
N VAL A 55 15.60 18.43 -1.00
CA VAL A 55 14.98 17.36 -0.21
C VAL A 55 15.96 16.20 -0.03
N ALA A 56 16.65 15.76 -1.10
CA ALA A 56 17.66 14.70 -1.01
C ALA A 56 18.86 15.06 -0.11
N GLN A 57 19.24 16.35 0.00
CA GLN A 57 20.33 16.83 0.86
C GLN A 57 19.91 17.09 2.31
N ALA A 58 18.64 17.43 2.56
CA ALA A 58 18.08 17.59 3.90
C ALA A 58 17.78 16.25 4.59
N MET A 59 17.80 15.15 3.83
CA MET A 59 17.67 13.79 4.34
C MET A 59 19.01 13.35 4.97
N SER A 60 18.94 12.97 6.25
CA SER A 60 20.08 12.36 6.96
C SER A 60 20.62 11.15 6.16
N PRO A 61 21.93 10.80 6.23
CA PRO A 61 22.62 9.88 5.30
C PRO A 61 22.16 8.39 5.29
N ALA A 62 20.97 8.05 5.79
CA ALA A 62 20.50 6.69 6.02
C ALA A 62 19.53 6.14 4.94
N VAL A 63 19.31 6.87 3.84
CA VAL A 63 18.12 6.70 2.96
C VAL A 63 18.52 6.47 1.49
N GLY A 64 19.29 5.42 1.23
CA GLY A 64 19.52 4.93 -0.13
C GLY A 64 18.68 3.69 -0.41
N PRO A 65 18.38 3.36 -1.68
CA PRO A 65 17.81 2.06 -1.99
C PRO A 65 18.78 0.96 -1.56
N VAL A 66 18.34 0.10 -0.64
CA VAL A 66 19.08 -1.09 -0.23
C VAL A 66 18.63 -2.23 -1.13
N THR A 67 19.57 -2.84 -1.83
CA THR A 67 19.30 -3.93 -2.77
C THR A 67 19.58 -5.28 -2.13
N SER A 68 19.02 -6.35 -2.67
CA SER A 68 19.36 -7.74 -2.37
C SER A 68 19.21 -8.59 -3.63
N PRO A 69 20.07 -9.60 -3.84
CA PRO A 69 19.87 -10.58 -4.92
C PRO A 69 18.67 -11.51 -4.66
N LEU A 70 18.12 -11.53 -3.45
CA LEU A 70 16.97 -12.36 -3.11
C LEU A 70 15.70 -11.81 -3.75
N SER A 71 14.88 -12.71 -4.25
CA SER A 71 13.56 -12.42 -4.80
C SER A 71 12.49 -13.01 -3.89
N TYR A 72 11.43 -12.25 -3.65
CA TYR A 72 10.30 -12.64 -2.81
C TYR A 72 9.03 -12.54 -3.64
N ARG A 73 8.16 -13.54 -3.52
CA ARG A 73 6.88 -13.57 -4.24
C ARG A 73 5.82 -12.67 -3.60
N GLN A 74 6.01 -12.34 -2.33
CA GLN A 74 5.18 -11.40 -1.59
C GLN A 74 6.05 -10.64 -0.59
N LEU A 75 5.76 -9.35 -0.42
CA LEU A 75 6.36 -8.49 0.59
C LEU A 75 5.26 -7.93 1.50
N VAL A 76 5.49 -7.93 2.81
CA VAL A 76 4.60 -7.32 3.80
C VAL A 76 5.41 -6.52 4.80
N GLY A 77 4.84 -5.43 5.33
CA GLY A 77 5.59 -4.50 6.15
C GLY A 77 4.73 -3.81 7.18
N SER A 78 5.35 -3.56 8.32
CA SER A 78 4.80 -2.81 9.44
C SER A 78 5.59 -1.50 9.61
N PRO A 79 5.26 -0.65 10.60
CA PRO A 79 6.10 0.51 10.91
C PRO A 79 7.55 0.16 11.30
N SER A 80 7.80 -1.06 11.79
CA SER A 80 9.07 -1.44 12.41
C SER A 80 9.88 -2.47 11.62
N GLY A 81 9.30 -3.12 10.62
CA GLY A 81 10.01 -4.14 9.85
C GLY A 81 9.31 -4.54 8.56
N THR A 82 9.98 -5.43 7.84
CA THR A 82 9.52 -6.00 6.57
C THR A 82 9.75 -7.50 6.59
N CYS A 83 8.84 -8.26 5.98
CA CYS A 83 9.03 -9.67 5.69
C CYS A 83 8.81 -9.94 4.20
N GLY A 84 9.62 -10.84 3.67
CA GLY A 84 9.49 -11.39 2.32
C GLY A 84 9.17 -12.87 2.39
N LEU A 85 8.16 -13.28 1.63
CA LEU A 85 7.81 -14.68 1.40
C LEU A 85 8.61 -15.21 0.21
N LEU A 86 9.42 -16.23 0.46
CA LEU A 86 10.20 -16.91 -0.58
C LEU A 86 9.29 -17.84 -1.41
N GLU A 87 9.74 -18.20 -2.61
CA GLU A 87 9.07 -19.21 -3.45
C GLU A 87 8.96 -20.58 -2.76
N SER A 88 9.88 -20.90 -1.85
CA SER A 88 9.83 -22.11 -1.03
C SER A 88 8.71 -22.09 0.03
N GLY A 89 8.00 -20.98 0.19
CA GLY A 89 7.05 -20.74 1.28
C GLY A 89 7.71 -20.33 2.60
N GLY A 90 9.05 -20.26 2.66
CA GLY A 90 9.78 -19.77 3.82
C GLY A 90 9.63 -18.26 4.00
N LEU A 91 9.52 -17.80 5.25
CA LEU A 91 9.38 -16.39 5.58
C LEU A 91 10.70 -15.83 6.11
N GLN A 92 11.16 -14.72 5.53
CA GLN A 92 12.36 -14.01 5.99
C GLN A 92 12.00 -12.58 6.37
N CYS A 93 12.38 -12.14 7.56
CA CYS A 93 11.99 -10.84 8.12
C CYS A 93 13.23 -10.03 8.51
N TRP A 94 13.15 -8.72 8.41
CA TRP A 94 14.22 -7.78 8.77
C TRP A 94 13.66 -6.48 9.32
N GLY A 95 14.50 -5.73 10.03
CA GLY A 95 14.10 -4.54 10.79
C GLY A 95 14.12 -4.80 12.29
N GLN A 96 13.22 -4.17 13.04
CA GLN A 96 13.10 -4.42 14.47
C GLN A 96 12.68 -5.87 14.74
N ARG A 97 13.22 -6.47 15.80
CA ARG A 97 12.83 -7.82 16.22
C ARG A 97 11.34 -7.90 16.48
N VAL A 98 10.71 -8.89 15.88
CA VAL A 98 9.30 -9.27 16.09
C VAL A 98 9.18 -10.79 16.16
N ASP A 99 8.09 -11.27 16.75
CA ASP A 99 7.75 -12.67 16.71
C ASP A 99 7.29 -13.06 15.29
N VAL A 100 7.76 -14.21 14.81
CA VAL A 100 7.50 -14.70 13.46
C VAL A 100 6.81 -16.06 13.54
N PRO A 101 5.66 -16.26 12.86
CA PRO A 101 5.00 -17.56 12.87
C PRO A 101 5.88 -18.59 12.17
N SER A 102 6.05 -19.75 12.79
CA SER A 102 6.79 -20.87 12.20
C SER A 102 5.92 -21.60 11.19
N GLY A 103 6.48 -21.96 10.03
CA GLY A 103 5.77 -22.71 9.02
C GLY A 103 6.24 -22.40 7.60
N THR A 104 5.49 -22.92 6.64
CA THR A 104 5.61 -22.63 5.21
C THR A 104 4.28 -22.08 4.72
N PHE A 105 4.31 -20.95 4.04
CA PHE A 105 3.11 -20.16 3.79
C PHE A 105 2.89 -19.93 2.29
N ALA A 106 1.62 -19.96 1.90
CA ALA A 106 1.07 -19.55 0.61
C ALA A 106 0.92 -18.02 0.51
N GLN A 107 0.53 -17.38 1.62
CA GLN A 107 0.35 -15.93 1.74
C GLN A 107 0.79 -15.50 3.13
N VAL A 108 1.34 -14.29 3.24
CA VAL A 108 1.60 -13.61 4.52
C VAL A 108 0.88 -12.28 4.61
N GLY A 109 0.62 -11.84 5.81
CA GLY A 109 0.00 -10.57 6.14
C GLY A 109 0.73 -9.96 7.31
N TRP A 110 0.95 -8.65 7.27
CA TRP A 110 1.54 -7.96 8.40
C TRP A 110 0.99 -6.55 8.50
N ARG A 111 0.09 -6.36 9.47
CA ARG A 111 -0.34 -5.02 9.87
C ARG A 111 -0.09 -4.75 11.34
N TRP A 112 -0.53 -5.67 12.19
CA TRP A 112 -0.34 -5.62 13.63
C TRP A 112 0.32 -6.91 14.12
N HIS A 113 -0.29 -8.05 13.81
CA HIS A 113 0.34 -9.35 13.92
C HIS A 113 0.94 -9.75 12.58
N LEU A 114 2.00 -10.56 12.63
CA LEU A 114 2.53 -11.21 11.44
C LEU A 114 1.85 -12.57 11.33
N CYS A 115 1.08 -12.75 10.28
CA CYS A 115 0.33 -13.97 10.01
C CYS A 115 0.77 -14.61 8.71
N GLY A 116 0.72 -15.94 8.68
CA GLY A 116 0.93 -16.76 7.50
C GLY A 116 -0.24 -17.71 7.28
N LEU A 117 -0.69 -17.79 6.04
CA LEU A 117 -1.68 -18.74 5.55
C LEU A 117 -0.95 -19.83 4.78
N ASP A 118 -1.11 -21.09 5.16
CA ASP A 118 -0.49 -22.21 4.45
C ASP A 118 -1.31 -22.67 3.21
N GLU A 119 -0.75 -23.61 2.43
CA GLU A 119 -1.41 -24.16 1.24
C GLU A 119 -2.73 -24.90 1.56
N ALA A 120 -2.88 -25.42 2.78
CA ALA A 120 -4.14 -26.03 3.21
C ALA A 120 -5.23 -24.97 3.47
N GLY A 121 -4.83 -23.73 3.75
CA GLY A 121 -5.69 -22.61 4.11
C GLY A 121 -5.76 -22.36 5.62
N LYS A 122 -4.83 -22.92 6.40
CA LYS A 122 -4.75 -22.68 7.84
C LYS A 122 -4.01 -21.38 8.11
N LEU A 123 -4.66 -20.47 8.83
CA LEU A 123 -4.07 -19.21 9.28
C LEU A 123 -3.29 -19.42 10.59
N THR A 124 -2.03 -18.97 10.62
CA THR A 124 -1.15 -19.02 11.80
C THR A 124 -0.54 -17.65 12.02
N CYS A 125 -0.75 -17.06 13.21
CA CYS A 125 -0.23 -15.75 13.56
C CYS A 125 0.79 -15.84 14.69
N ALA A 126 1.80 -14.97 14.65
CA ALA A 126 2.64 -14.74 15.81
C ALA A 126 1.89 -13.87 16.84
N PRO A 127 1.97 -14.20 18.15
CA PRO A 127 1.41 -13.35 19.20
C PRO A 127 2.18 -12.04 19.30
N HIS A 128 1.53 -10.96 19.71
CA HIS A 128 2.17 -9.67 20.00
C HIS A 128 2.88 -9.65 21.35
N PHE A 129 2.39 -10.43 22.31
CA PHE A 129 3.01 -10.61 23.62
C PHE A 129 2.83 -12.04 24.11
N ALA A 130 3.74 -12.49 24.97
CA ALA A 130 3.70 -13.83 25.54
C ALA A 130 2.35 -14.11 26.23
N GLY A 131 1.69 -15.20 25.81
CA GLY A 131 0.40 -15.61 26.36
C GLY A 131 -0.82 -14.96 25.73
N GLU A 132 -0.69 -14.23 24.61
CA GLU A 132 -1.84 -13.78 23.84
C GLU A 132 -2.68 -14.97 23.33
N ASP A 133 -3.99 -14.92 23.60
CA ASP A 133 -4.95 -15.90 23.11
C ASP A 133 -5.36 -15.60 21.67
N LEU A 134 -5.05 -16.54 20.77
CA LEU A 134 -5.37 -16.48 19.35
C LEU A 134 -6.59 -17.34 18.97
N ALA A 135 -7.40 -17.78 19.95
CA ALA A 135 -8.60 -18.59 19.70
C ALA A 135 -9.68 -17.87 18.87
N PHE A 136 -9.57 -16.55 18.68
CA PHE A 136 -10.46 -15.77 17.82
C PHE A 136 -10.15 -15.93 16.32
N LEU A 137 -9.02 -16.55 15.95
CA LEU A 137 -8.68 -16.81 14.55
C LEU A 137 -9.65 -17.84 13.93
N PRO A 138 -10.00 -17.71 12.65
CA PRO A 138 -10.91 -18.62 11.99
C PRO A 138 -10.32 -20.03 11.88
N ALA A 139 -11.11 -21.04 12.25
CA ALA A 139 -10.78 -22.45 12.02
C ALA A 139 -11.07 -22.92 10.59
N GLU A 140 -11.95 -22.22 9.88
CA GLU A 140 -12.34 -22.53 8.50
C GLU A 140 -11.16 -22.26 7.54
N PRO A 141 -10.81 -23.19 6.64
CA PRO A 141 -9.72 -22.96 5.68
C PRO A 141 -9.98 -21.76 4.77
N LEU A 142 -9.00 -20.88 4.65
CA LEU A 142 -9.07 -19.66 3.83
C LEU A 142 -8.31 -19.83 2.50
N ALA A 143 -8.80 -19.17 1.45
CA ALA A 143 -8.09 -18.99 0.19
C ALA A 143 -7.16 -17.76 0.22
N THR A 144 -7.55 -16.71 0.93
CA THR A 144 -6.75 -15.51 1.14
C THR A 144 -7.26 -14.74 2.36
N PHE A 145 -6.42 -13.86 2.90
CA PHE A 145 -6.78 -12.98 3.99
C PHE A 145 -6.15 -11.59 3.84
N ALA A 146 -6.68 -10.64 4.58
CA ALA A 146 -6.12 -9.32 4.77
C ALA A 146 -6.36 -8.85 6.21
N GLU A 147 -5.34 -8.22 6.79
CA GLU A 147 -5.37 -7.67 8.14
C GLU A 147 -5.59 -6.17 8.09
N GLY A 148 -6.61 -5.71 8.82
CA GLY A 148 -6.81 -4.32 9.16
C GLY A 148 -6.10 -3.95 10.46
N MET A 149 -6.43 -2.78 11.02
CA MET A 149 -5.85 -2.37 12.30
C MET A 149 -6.50 -3.09 13.49
N PHE A 150 -7.79 -3.42 13.41
CA PHE A 150 -8.57 -3.97 14.53
C PHE A 150 -9.25 -5.31 14.22
N HIS A 151 -9.15 -5.78 12.98
CA HIS A 151 -9.82 -6.98 12.50
C HIS A 151 -9.03 -7.65 11.38
N GLY A 152 -9.28 -8.93 11.17
CA GLY A 152 -8.89 -9.64 9.96
C GLY A 152 -10.13 -10.06 9.18
N CYS A 153 -10.00 -10.13 7.86
CA CYS A 153 -11.01 -10.74 7.00
C CYS A 153 -10.33 -11.69 6.03
N GLY A 154 -11.05 -12.72 5.63
CA GLY A 154 -10.59 -13.73 4.70
C GLY A 154 -11.72 -14.28 3.85
N ILE A 155 -11.30 -15.04 2.85
CA ILE A 155 -12.21 -15.71 1.91
C ILE A 155 -12.15 -17.19 2.23
N VAL A 156 -13.29 -17.78 2.58
CA VAL A 156 -13.41 -19.21 2.85
C VAL A 156 -13.12 -19.99 1.56
N LYS A 157 -12.15 -20.91 1.63
CA LYS A 157 -11.61 -21.64 0.47
C LYS A 157 -12.66 -22.46 -0.27
N ALA A 158 -13.56 -23.10 0.46
CA ALA A 158 -14.58 -23.98 -0.11
C ALA A 158 -15.72 -23.21 -0.81
N SER A 159 -16.11 -22.05 -0.28
CA SER A 159 -17.32 -21.35 -0.72
C SER A 159 -17.06 -20.07 -1.51
N GLY A 160 -15.90 -19.44 -1.30
CA GLY A 160 -15.61 -18.08 -1.77
C GLY A 160 -16.31 -16.99 -0.95
N ALA A 161 -16.95 -17.33 0.16
CA ALA A 161 -17.63 -16.38 1.04
C ALA A 161 -16.65 -15.66 1.97
N LEU A 162 -17.07 -14.53 2.55
CA LEU A 162 -16.28 -13.77 3.51
C LEU A 162 -16.44 -14.32 4.93
N ILE A 163 -15.35 -14.30 5.68
CA ILE A 163 -15.33 -14.46 7.14
C ILE A 163 -14.42 -13.38 7.72
N CYS A 164 -14.84 -12.74 8.81
CA CYS A 164 -14.05 -11.72 9.50
C CYS A 164 -13.97 -12.04 10.99
N TRP A 165 -12.87 -11.64 11.62
CA TRP A 165 -12.55 -11.93 13.02
C TRP A 165 -11.92 -10.73 13.69
N SER A 166 -12.13 -10.63 15.01
CA SER A 166 -11.57 -9.59 15.88
C SER A 166 -11.66 -10.06 17.33
N LYS A 167 -10.72 -9.63 18.20
CA LYS A 167 -10.75 -9.98 19.62
C LYS A 167 -11.84 -9.25 20.41
N GLU A 168 -12.03 -7.95 20.13
CA GLU A 168 -12.89 -7.05 20.95
C GLU A 168 -14.15 -6.57 20.20
N GLY A 169 -14.50 -7.23 19.09
CA GLY A 169 -15.58 -6.80 18.20
C GLY A 169 -15.10 -5.72 17.23
N TRP A 170 -15.27 -5.96 15.94
CA TRP A 170 -14.75 -5.13 14.85
C TRP A 170 -15.22 -3.66 14.92
N SER A 171 -16.46 -3.42 15.36
CA SER A 171 -17.04 -2.08 15.44
C SER A 171 -16.77 -1.33 16.75
N GLY A 172 -16.12 -1.96 17.74
CA GLY A 172 -15.90 -1.38 19.08
C GLY A 172 -17.18 -1.12 19.90
N ASP A 173 -18.36 -1.34 19.31
CA ASP A 173 -19.69 -1.20 19.94
C ASP A 173 -20.39 -2.56 20.16
N GLY A 174 -19.73 -3.67 19.82
CA GLY A 174 -20.28 -5.03 19.93
C GLY A 174 -21.31 -5.41 18.85
N GLY A 175 -21.54 -4.57 17.83
CA GLY A 175 -22.42 -4.86 16.71
C GLY A 175 -21.83 -5.85 15.70
N GLU A 176 -22.64 -6.80 15.22
CA GLU A 176 -22.24 -7.67 14.11
C GLU A 176 -22.13 -6.87 12.81
N VAL A 177 -20.95 -6.90 12.17
CA VAL A 177 -20.80 -6.32 10.83
C VAL A 177 -21.44 -7.26 9.80
N LYS A 178 -22.45 -6.75 9.10
CA LYS A 178 -23.12 -7.49 8.03
C LYS A 178 -22.17 -7.70 6.85
N LEU A 179 -21.78 -8.95 6.63
CA LEU A 179 -20.93 -9.33 5.51
C LEU A 179 -21.73 -9.37 4.19
N PRO A 180 -21.21 -8.80 3.09
CA PRO A 180 -21.81 -8.96 1.77
C PRO A 180 -21.83 -10.42 1.33
N ALA A 181 -22.97 -10.87 0.80
CA ALA A 181 -23.07 -12.19 0.17
C ALA A 181 -22.43 -12.17 -1.23
N GLY A 182 -21.73 -13.23 -1.59
CA GLY A 182 -21.11 -13.35 -2.91
C GLY A 182 -19.94 -14.33 -2.91
N LYS A 183 -19.28 -14.43 -4.07
CA LYS A 183 -18.02 -15.14 -4.25
C LYS A 183 -16.91 -14.13 -4.52
N PHE A 184 -15.90 -14.11 -3.67
CA PHE A 184 -14.82 -13.14 -3.68
C PHE A 184 -13.49 -13.80 -4.03
N VAL A 185 -12.54 -12.99 -4.50
CA VAL A 185 -11.19 -13.42 -4.89
C VAL A 185 -10.07 -12.62 -4.21
N GLN A 186 -10.38 -11.44 -3.66
CA GLN A 186 -9.43 -10.63 -2.91
C GLN A 186 -10.16 -9.88 -1.80
N VAL A 187 -9.46 -9.64 -0.69
CA VAL A 187 -9.86 -8.73 0.38
C VAL A 187 -8.74 -7.74 0.65
N ALA A 188 -9.12 -6.51 1.01
CA ALA A 188 -8.20 -5.47 1.45
C ALA A 188 -8.82 -4.72 2.64
N SER A 189 -8.07 -4.58 3.73
CA SER A 189 -8.59 -4.06 5.00
C SER A 189 -7.93 -2.73 5.37
N GLY A 190 -8.76 -1.72 5.66
CA GLY A 190 -8.34 -0.45 6.24
C GLY A 190 -8.34 -0.50 7.77
N THR A 191 -8.42 0.66 8.43
CA THR A 191 -8.45 0.74 9.91
C THR A 191 -9.72 0.11 10.50
N GLY A 192 -10.88 0.37 9.90
CA GLY A 192 -12.18 -0.08 10.41
C GLY A 192 -13.17 -0.54 9.33
N PHE A 193 -12.67 -0.87 8.14
CA PHE A 193 -13.48 -1.38 7.04
C PHE A 193 -12.69 -2.40 6.23
N THR A 194 -13.40 -3.19 5.43
CA THR A 194 -12.82 -4.08 4.42
C THR A 194 -13.51 -3.87 3.09
N CYS A 195 -12.75 -3.88 2.01
CA CYS A 195 -13.27 -4.03 0.66
C CYS A 195 -12.95 -5.43 0.14
N ALA A 196 -13.93 -6.06 -0.49
CA ALA A 196 -13.80 -7.36 -1.13
C ALA A 196 -14.03 -7.26 -2.64
N LEU A 197 -13.13 -7.87 -3.41
CA LEU A 197 -13.24 -7.99 -4.86
C LEU A 197 -13.99 -9.29 -5.21
N GLY A 198 -15.14 -9.16 -5.85
CA GLY A 198 -15.92 -10.28 -6.38
C GLY A 198 -15.23 -10.94 -7.56
N ALA A 199 -15.51 -12.23 -7.77
CA ALA A 199 -15.05 -12.95 -8.97
C ALA A 199 -15.56 -12.33 -10.29
N ASP A 200 -16.64 -11.55 -10.24
CA ASP A 200 -17.16 -10.77 -11.36
C ASP A 200 -16.40 -9.45 -11.60
N GLY A 201 -15.50 -9.07 -10.68
CA GLY A 201 -14.72 -7.84 -10.69
C GLY A 201 -15.39 -6.67 -9.96
N LYS A 202 -16.57 -6.86 -9.35
CA LYS A 202 -17.21 -5.79 -8.56
C LYS A 202 -16.61 -5.69 -7.17
N VAL A 203 -16.64 -4.50 -6.59
CA VAL A 203 -16.10 -4.23 -5.25
C VAL A 203 -17.23 -3.99 -4.27
N SER A 204 -17.16 -4.65 -3.12
CA SER A 204 -18.06 -4.45 -1.98
C SER A 204 -17.25 -4.02 -0.78
N CYS A 205 -17.47 -2.79 -0.28
CA CYS A 205 -16.84 -2.30 0.95
C CYS A 205 -17.86 -2.30 2.10
N PHE A 206 -17.45 -2.77 3.28
CA PHE A 206 -18.30 -2.98 4.45
C PHE A 206 -17.53 -2.71 5.76
N GLY A 207 -18.29 -2.42 6.82
CA GLY A 207 -17.78 -1.93 8.11
C GLY A 207 -18.18 -0.48 8.39
N PRO A 208 -18.04 0.02 9.63
CA PRO A 208 -18.58 1.32 10.08
C PRO A 208 -18.12 2.54 9.28
N GLN A 209 -16.90 2.48 8.72
CA GLN A 209 -16.27 3.60 7.98
C GLN A 209 -15.98 3.23 6.53
N ALA A 210 -16.72 2.28 5.96
CA ALA A 210 -16.48 1.81 4.60
C ALA A 210 -16.77 2.93 3.58
N PRO A 211 -15.76 3.39 2.81
CA PRO A 211 -16.01 4.38 1.78
C PRO A 211 -16.75 3.72 0.60
N PRO A 212 -17.75 4.39 0.00
CA PRO A 212 -18.53 3.79 -1.08
C PRO A 212 -17.63 3.52 -2.28
N PRO A 213 -17.57 2.26 -2.79
CA PRO A 213 -16.72 1.94 -3.91
C PRO A 213 -17.25 2.61 -5.20
N PRO A 214 -16.35 3.06 -6.09
CA PRO A 214 -16.73 3.58 -7.39
C PRO A 214 -17.37 2.50 -8.27
N LYS A 215 -18.19 2.93 -9.24
CA LYS A 215 -18.71 2.03 -10.28
C LYS A 215 -17.57 1.59 -11.20
N GLY A 216 -17.54 0.31 -11.56
CA GLY A 216 -16.53 -0.24 -12.46
C GLY A 216 -16.21 -1.68 -12.14
N LEU A 217 -15.31 -2.26 -12.91
CA LEU A 217 -14.76 -3.59 -12.67
C LEU A 217 -13.27 -3.47 -12.38
N PHE A 218 -12.85 -4.15 -11.33
CA PHE A 218 -11.49 -4.10 -10.78
C PHE A 218 -10.82 -5.47 -10.91
N ARG A 219 -9.50 -5.46 -10.82
CA ARG A 219 -8.64 -6.65 -10.80
C ARG A 219 -7.69 -6.70 -9.60
N ALA A 220 -7.43 -5.58 -8.94
CA ALA A 220 -6.65 -5.51 -7.71
C ALA A 220 -7.20 -4.43 -6.79
N LEU A 221 -7.05 -4.64 -5.48
CA LEU A 221 -7.43 -3.72 -4.41
C LEU A 221 -6.32 -3.55 -3.37
N ALA A 222 -6.22 -2.34 -2.83
CA ALA A 222 -5.53 -2.05 -1.58
C ALA A 222 -6.40 -1.16 -0.69
N ALA A 223 -6.28 -1.32 0.62
CA ALA A 223 -6.95 -0.46 1.58
C ALA A 223 -5.96 -0.13 2.69
N ALA A 224 -5.98 1.13 3.13
CA ALA A 224 -5.18 1.60 4.23
C ALA A 224 -5.87 2.80 4.87
N ASP A 225 -5.84 2.83 6.19
CA ASP A 225 -6.49 3.86 6.99
C ASP A 225 -7.99 4.02 6.65
N LYS A 226 -8.40 5.15 6.08
CA LYS A 226 -9.78 5.48 5.68
C LYS A 226 -9.99 5.52 4.16
N ALA A 227 -9.00 5.04 3.39
CA ALA A 227 -9.03 5.04 1.93
C ALA A 227 -8.83 3.63 1.37
N ALA A 228 -9.38 3.43 0.18
CA ALA A 228 -9.10 2.27 -0.65
C ALA A 228 -8.73 2.72 -2.06
N CYS A 229 -7.87 1.94 -2.69
CA CYS A 229 -7.48 2.11 -4.08
C CYS A 229 -7.71 0.79 -4.82
N GLY A 230 -8.02 0.89 -6.09
CA GLY A 230 -8.25 -0.26 -6.95
C GLY A 230 -7.72 -0.02 -8.34
N VAL A 231 -7.23 -1.09 -8.94
CA VAL A 231 -6.83 -1.14 -10.35
C VAL A 231 -7.99 -1.73 -11.14
N GLY A 232 -8.51 -0.96 -12.10
CA GLY A 232 -9.56 -1.37 -13.02
C GLY A 232 -9.11 -2.52 -13.94
N LYS A 233 -10.07 -3.24 -14.54
CA LYS A 233 -9.76 -4.24 -15.58
C LYS A 233 -9.12 -3.63 -16.84
N ASP A 234 -9.27 -2.32 -17.02
CA ASP A 234 -8.61 -1.50 -18.04
C ASP A 234 -7.21 -1.00 -17.62
N GLY A 235 -6.76 -1.34 -16.40
CA GLY A 235 -5.49 -0.93 -15.82
C GLY A 235 -5.52 0.43 -15.13
N ALA A 236 -6.64 1.17 -15.16
CA ALA A 236 -6.72 2.49 -14.55
C ALA A 236 -6.73 2.41 -13.02
N LEU A 237 -5.95 3.27 -12.36
CA LEU A 237 -5.92 3.37 -10.91
C LEU A 237 -7.00 4.34 -10.41
N THR A 238 -7.82 3.91 -9.46
CA THR A 238 -8.83 4.74 -8.80
C THR A 238 -8.73 4.62 -7.29
N CYS A 239 -8.64 5.73 -6.58
CA CYS A 239 -8.68 5.78 -5.11
C CYS A 239 -9.95 6.50 -4.61
N TRP A 240 -10.54 5.99 -3.53
CA TRP A 240 -11.76 6.52 -2.91
C TRP A 240 -11.65 6.49 -1.38
N GLY A 241 -12.56 7.20 -0.70
CA GLY A 241 -12.50 7.47 0.74
C GLY A 241 -11.81 8.79 1.07
N GLU A 242 -11.18 8.84 2.25
CA GLU A 242 -10.50 10.01 2.82
C GLU A 242 -9.06 9.63 3.19
N GLY A 243 -8.11 10.55 2.97
CA GLY A 243 -6.70 10.33 3.28
C GLY A 243 -5.73 10.64 2.14
N PRO A 244 -4.42 10.61 2.42
CA PRO A 244 -3.37 11.03 1.50
C PRO A 244 -3.33 10.21 0.20
N GLN A 245 -3.89 9.00 0.20
CA GLN A 245 -3.98 8.12 -0.97
C GLN A 245 -4.85 8.72 -2.08
N LYS A 246 -5.91 9.46 -1.70
CA LYS A 246 -6.82 10.17 -2.63
C LYS A 246 -6.45 11.64 -2.77
N GLU A 247 -6.00 12.27 -1.69
CA GLU A 247 -5.68 13.69 -1.66
C GLU A 247 -4.41 14.01 -2.47
N ALA A 248 -3.44 13.09 -2.51
CA ALA A 248 -2.38 13.13 -3.49
C ALA A 248 -2.91 12.62 -4.83
N LEU A 249 -2.68 13.38 -5.91
CA LEU A 249 -3.07 12.99 -7.28
C LEU A 249 -2.51 11.60 -7.61
N ALA A 250 -3.38 10.58 -7.59
CA ALA A 250 -3.02 9.23 -7.96
C ALA A 250 -2.45 9.23 -9.40
N PRO A 251 -1.36 8.49 -9.65
CA PRO A 251 -0.69 8.50 -10.95
C PRO A 251 -1.63 8.00 -12.05
N GLN A 252 -1.54 8.64 -13.21
CA GLN A 252 -2.19 8.15 -14.42
C GLN A 252 -1.30 7.09 -15.07
N GLY A 253 -1.92 6.08 -15.68
CA GLY A 253 -1.20 4.98 -16.32
C GLY A 253 -2.01 3.68 -16.30
N SER A 254 -1.36 2.61 -16.77
CA SER A 254 -1.91 1.25 -16.73
C SER A 254 -1.13 0.43 -15.73
N PHE A 255 -1.79 0.05 -14.64
CA PHE A 255 -1.21 -0.72 -13.54
C PHE A 255 -1.87 -2.08 -13.45
N LYS A 256 -1.17 -3.07 -12.90
CA LYS A 256 -1.71 -4.40 -12.58
C LYS A 256 -1.99 -4.61 -11.09
N ASP A 257 -1.29 -3.87 -10.25
CA ASP A 257 -1.40 -4.01 -8.80
C ASP A 257 -1.16 -2.68 -8.08
N VAL A 258 -1.62 -2.61 -6.83
CA VAL A 258 -1.47 -1.45 -5.94
C VAL A 258 -1.27 -1.92 -4.50
N SER A 259 -0.36 -1.27 -3.79
CA SER A 259 -0.16 -1.44 -2.34
C SER A 259 -0.25 -0.07 -1.67
N CYS A 260 -0.96 0.00 -0.55
CA CYS A 260 -1.16 1.24 0.19
C CYS A 260 -0.82 1.09 1.68
N ALA A 261 -0.25 2.15 2.22
CA ALA A 261 -0.02 2.37 3.65
C ALA A 261 -0.72 3.68 4.08
N PRO A 262 -0.75 4.04 5.38
CA PRO A 262 -1.46 5.24 5.83
C PRO A 262 -0.97 6.55 5.21
N ARG A 263 0.29 6.61 4.76
CA ARG A 263 0.96 7.84 4.31
C ARG A 263 1.21 7.89 2.80
N HIS A 264 1.34 6.76 2.13
CA HIS A 264 1.61 6.67 0.69
C HIS A 264 1.10 5.36 0.09
N CYS A 265 1.08 5.31 -1.24
CA CYS A 265 0.82 4.10 -2.00
C CYS A 265 1.87 3.92 -3.09
N CYS A 266 1.95 2.71 -3.61
CA CYS A 266 2.75 2.35 -4.77
C CYS A 266 1.92 1.46 -5.72
N ALA A 267 1.95 1.77 -7.01
CA ALA A 267 1.31 1.01 -8.06
C ALA A 267 2.38 0.34 -8.93
N LEU A 268 2.07 -0.87 -9.38
CA LEU A 268 2.94 -1.70 -10.20
C LEU A 268 2.36 -1.83 -11.60
N ALA A 269 3.13 -1.44 -12.61
CA ALA A 269 2.76 -1.57 -14.01
C ALA A 269 3.02 -2.98 -14.56
N GLU A 270 2.45 -3.29 -15.72
CA GLU A 270 2.57 -4.63 -16.34
C GLU A 270 4.03 -4.98 -16.63
N GLU A 271 4.77 -4.01 -17.17
CA GLU A 271 6.19 -4.08 -17.50
C GLU A 271 7.13 -3.96 -16.28
N GLY A 272 6.57 -3.99 -15.07
CA GLY A 272 7.30 -4.06 -13.81
C GLY A 272 7.76 -2.72 -13.25
N THR A 273 7.36 -1.60 -13.86
CA THR A 273 7.67 -0.25 -13.35
C THR A 273 6.85 0.04 -12.09
N VAL A 274 7.49 0.63 -11.07
CA VAL A 274 6.83 1.04 -9.82
C VAL A 274 6.65 2.55 -9.80
N THR A 275 5.45 3.02 -9.46
CA THR A 275 5.16 4.45 -9.25
C THR A 275 4.50 4.65 -7.90
N CYS A 276 5.04 5.53 -7.06
CA CYS A 276 4.53 5.79 -5.72
C CYS A 276 4.08 7.25 -5.57
N TRP A 277 3.07 7.49 -4.74
CA TRP A 277 2.51 8.81 -4.46
C TRP A 277 2.02 8.92 -3.03
N GLY A 278 1.84 10.16 -2.56
CA GLY A 278 1.53 10.48 -1.16
C GLY A 278 2.70 11.17 -0.47
N ASP A 279 2.88 10.90 0.82
CA ASP A 279 3.94 11.46 1.65
C ASP A 279 5.35 11.15 1.12
N ARG A 280 6.23 12.16 1.15
CA ARG A 280 7.62 12.09 0.66
C ARG A 280 8.66 12.33 1.76
N ASP A 281 8.27 12.55 3.01
CA ASP A 281 9.18 13.01 4.09
C ASP A 281 10.39 12.08 4.31
N SER A 282 10.24 10.78 4.04
CA SER A 282 11.32 9.78 4.15
C SER A 282 11.82 9.28 2.80
N GLY A 283 11.40 9.89 1.69
CA GLY A 283 11.74 9.44 0.33
C GLY A 283 10.98 8.18 -0.14
N GLN A 284 9.95 7.73 0.60
CA GLN A 284 9.19 6.51 0.32
C GLN A 284 8.42 6.52 -1.01
N THR A 285 8.23 7.70 -1.60
CA THR A 285 7.64 7.87 -2.94
C THR A 285 8.67 7.96 -4.07
N VAL A 286 9.96 8.03 -3.76
CA VAL A 286 11.05 8.08 -4.75
C VAL A 286 11.43 6.64 -5.14
N ALA A 287 10.57 6.00 -5.91
CA ALA A 287 10.77 4.62 -6.35
C ALA A 287 12.05 4.47 -7.21
N PRO A 288 12.98 3.58 -6.85
CA PRO A 288 14.14 3.25 -7.68
C PRO A 288 13.72 2.58 -8.98
N ALA A 289 14.57 2.65 -10.00
CA ALA A 289 14.40 1.85 -11.21
C ALA A 289 14.63 0.37 -10.87
N VAL A 290 13.55 -0.41 -10.83
CA VAL A 290 13.56 -1.86 -10.60
C VAL A 290 12.47 -2.50 -11.47
N LYS A 291 12.75 -3.68 -12.01
CA LYS A 291 11.75 -4.51 -12.70
C LYS A 291 11.10 -5.45 -11.72
N ALA A 292 9.97 -5.00 -11.16
CA ALA A 292 9.29 -5.68 -10.07
C ALA A 292 8.15 -6.60 -10.56
N THR A 293 7.92 -7.67 -9.82
CA THR A 293 6.73 -8.53 -9.90
C THR A 293 5.79 -8.32 -8.71
N THR A 294 6.30 -7.82 -7.58
CA THR A 294 5.53 -7.44 -6.41
C THR A 294 6.04 -6.12 -5.83
N VAL A 295 5.14 -5.34 -5.23
CA VAL A 295 5.45 -4.08 -4.55
C VAL A 295 4.74 -4.03 -3.20
N MET A 296 5.38 -3.37 -2.24
CA MET A 296 4.84 -3.14 -0.91
C MET A 296 5.06 -1.68 -0.51
N ALA A 297 4.02 -1.05 -0.01
CA ALA A 297 4.06 0.20 0.74
C ALA A 297 3.79 -0.10 2.23
N ALA A 298 4.63 0.44 3.11
CA ALA A 298 4.50 0.35 4.58
C ALA A 298 4.58 1.75 5.22
N ALA A 299 4.70 1.88 6.55
CA ALA A 299 4.44 3.16 7.22
C ALA A 299 5.30 4.34 6.75
N GLY A 300 6.58 4.10 6.43
CA GLY A 300 7.51 5.13 5.97
C GLY A 300 8.54 4.61 4.95
N HIS A 301 8.34 3.40 4.44
CA HIS A 301 9.23 2.75 3.48
C HIS A 301 8.44 1.92 2.48
N SER A 302 9.13 1.53 1.42
CA SER A 302 8.59 0.72 0.35
C SER A 302 9.62 -0.32 -0.04
N CYS A 303 9.15 -1.46 -0.56
CA CYS A 303 10.01 -2.47 -1.16
C CYS A 303 9.37 -2.99 -2.44
N ALA A 304 10.20 -3.35 -3.39
CA ALA A 304 9.78 -3.99 -4.63
C ALA A 304 10.70 -5.17 -4.91
N SER A 305 10.13 -6.28 -5.32
CA SER A 305 10.87 -7.51 -5.64
C SER A 305 10.52 -7.97 -7.05
N GLY A 306 11.50 -8.51 -7.74
CA GLY A 306 11.36 -9.06 -9.09
C GLY A 306 12.52 -9.99 -9.43
N PRO A 307 12.68 -10.42 -10.69
CA PRO A 307 13.64 -11.44 -11.08
C PRO A 307 15.11 -11.08 -10.83
N GLU A 308 15.42 -9.79 -10.77
CA GLU A 308 16.77 -9.26 -10.52
C GLU A 308 17.04 -9.04 -9.02
N GLY A 309 16.08 -9.39 -8.16
CA GLY A 309 16.17 -9.26 -6.72
C GLY A 309 15.21 -8.23 -6.15
N THR A 310 15.52 -7.76 -4.94
CA THR A 310 14.66 -6.89 -4.13
C THR A 310 15.35 -5.57 -3.85
N VAL A 311 14.58 -4.49 -3.90
CA VAL A 311 15.03 -3.15 -3.53
C VAL A 311 14.06 -2.56 -2.52
N CYS A 312 14.58 -2.05 -1.41
CA CYS A 312 13.82 -1.33 -0.40
C CYS A 312 14.34 0.10 -0.26
N TRP A 313 13.45 1.07 -0.08
CA TRP A 313 13.78 2.48 0.03
C TRP A 313 12.84 3.19 1.01
N GLY A 314 13.24 4.36 1.52
CA GLY A 314 12.49 5.14 2.49
C GLY A 314 13.12 5.16 3.88
N GLY A 315 12.31 5.36 4.91
CA GLY A 315 12.75 5.38 6.31
C GLY A 315 13.40 4.07 6.73
N ASN A 316 14.55 4.15 7.41
CA ASN A 316 15.36 2.98 7.76
C ASN A 316 15.88 3.01 9.22
N GLN A 317 15.24 3.78 10.10
CA GLN A 317 15.73 4.00 11.47
C GLN A 317 15.74 2.72 12.32
N LEU A 318 14.98 1.71 11.92
CA LEU A 318 14.85 0.41 12.59
C LEU A 318 15.41 -0.75 11.76
N GLY A 319 16.03 -0.46 10.61
CA GLY A 319 16.52 -1.45 9.65
C GLY A 319 15.44 -2.02 8.72
N GLN A 320 14.26 -1.40 8.63
CA GLN A 320 13.14 -1.91 7.83
C GLN A 320 13.41 -1.99 6.31
N THR A 321 14.44 -1.27 5.82
CA THR A 321 14.91 -1.39 4.42
C THR A 321 16.13 -2.31 4.28
N ALA A 322 16.71 -2.80 5.38
CA ALA A 322 17.93 -3.62 5.39
C ALA A 322 17.68 -5.06 4.91
N VAL A 323 17.26 -5.21 3.65
CA VAL A 323 16.92 -6.50 3.05
C VAL A 323 18.13 -7.47 3.09
N PRO A 324 17.96 -8.73 3.56
CA PRO A 324 19.04 -9.70 3.67
C PRO A 324 19.66 -10.05 2.32
N LYS A 325 20.96 -10.38 2.30
CA LYS A 325 21.67 -10.79 1.07
C LYS A 325 21.64 -12.29 0.80
N VAL A 326 21.33 -13.09 1.82
CA VAL A 326 21.33 -14.56 1.78
C VAL A 326 20.04 -15.06 2.40
N ALA A 327 19.40 -16.03 1.74
CA ALA A 327 18.21 -16.68 2.28
C ALA A 327 18.59 -17.48 3.52
N GLY A 328 17.79 -17.38 4.58
CA GLY A 328 18.09 -18.02 5.85
C GLY A 328 17.34 -17.35 6.99
N GLU A 329 18.02 -17.21 8.12
CA GLU A 329 17.44 -16.62 9.33
C GLU A 329 16.99 -15.16 9.12
N HIS A 330 16.11 -14.71 10.00
CA HIS A 330 15.64 -13.34 10.05
C HIS A 330 16.80 -12.38 10.37
N ALA A 331 16.86 -11.23 9.71
CA ALA A 331 17.90 -10.22 9.90
C ALA A 331 17.38 -9.06 10.76
N PHE A 332 17.20 -9.31 12.05
CA PHE A 332 16.73 -8.29 12.98
C PHE A 332 17.86 -7.40 13.49
N THR A 333 17.56 -6.11 13.68
CA THR A 333 18.43 -5.19 14.40
C THR A 333 18.45 -5.54 15.88
N ALA A 334 19.58 -5.30 16.55
CA ALA A 334 19.64 -5.38 18.00
C ALA A 334 18.70 -4.30 18.57
N ALA A 335 17.91 -4.64 19.59
CA ALA A 335 17.11 -3.64 20.29
C ALA A 335 18.03 -2.55 20.86
N PRO A 336 17.63 -1.26 20.81
CA PRO A 336 18.37 -0.19 21.47
C PRO A 336 18.46 -0.40 22.98
#